data_AF-A0A430ATK0-F1
#
_entry.id   AF-A0A430ATK0-F1
#
_cell.length_a   1.000
_cell.length_b   1.000
_cell.length_c   1.000
_cell.angle_alpha   90.00
_cell.angle_beta   90.00
_cell.angle_gamma   90.00
#
_symmetry.space_group_name_H-M   'P 1'
#
loop_
_entity.id
_entity.type
_entity.pdbx_description
1 polymer ?
#
loop_
_entity_poly.entity_id
_entity_poly.type
_entity_poly.pdbx_seq_one_letter_code
_entity_poly.pdbx_strand_id
1 'polypeptide(L)'
;MKYKSEYKMILPSIFLLLECSFLYSYFFNYDPFLGAKPLIYAFLLSIIGVLTSTRIVNKKYKYSFIFIHILIFVIFPIILFGAIYYGF
;
A
#
# COMPACT_ATOMS: atom_id res chain seq x y z
N MET A 1 2.82 21.43 -20.95
CA MET A 1 3.54 20.24 -20.39
C MET A 1 3.29 19.97 -18.89
N LYS A 2 2.74 20.90 -18.09
CA LYS A 2 2.46 20.70 -16.65
C LYS A 2 1.54 19.50 -16.35
N TYR A 3 0.42 19.39 -17.08
CA TYR A 3 -0.58 18.34 -16.84
C TYR A 3 -0.05 16.90 -16.96
N LYS A 4 0.88 16.63 -17.89
CA LYS A 4 1.48 15.29 -18.05
C LYS A 4 2.21 14.78 -16.80
N SER A 5 2.66 15.68 -15.92
CA SER A 5 3.30 15.34 -14.65
C SER A 5 2.29 14.90 -13.59
N GLU A 6 1.09 15.50 -13.59
CA GLU A 6 0.08 15.26 -12.57
C GLU A 6 -0.64 13.92 -12.78
N TYR A 7 -0.93 13.56 -14.04
CA TYR A 7 -1.53 12.26 -14.38
C TYR A 7 -0.68 11.06 -13.91
N LYS A 8 0.65 11.22 -13.84
CA LYS A 8 1.55 10.15 -13.37
C LYS A 8 1.46 9.91 -11.86
N MET A 9 0.85 10.82 -11.10
CA MET A 9 0.64 10.68 -9.66
C MET A 9 -0.72 10.04 -9.34
N ILE A 10 -1.67 10.06 -10.27
CA ILE A 10 -3.01 9.50 -10.06
C ILE A 10 -2.93 8.01 -9.75
N LEU A 11 -2.16 7.27 -10.53
CA LEU A 11 -2.05 5.82 -10.41
C LEU A 11 -1.46 5.35 -9.05
N PRO A 12 -0.28 5.84 -8.59
CA PRO A 12 0.21 5.51 -7.25
C PRO A 12 -0.73 5.99 -6.13
N SER A 13 -1.43 7.11 -6.32
CA SER A 13 -2.45 7.57 -5.35
C SER A 13 -3.64 6.60 -5.24
N ILE A 14 -4.10 6.03 -6.36
CA ILE A 14 -5.16 5.01 -6.36
C ILE A 14 -4.70 3.75 -5.62
N PHE A 15 -3.47 3.30 -5.86
CA PHE A 15 -2.91 2.15 -5.14
C PHE A 15 -2.84 2.41 -3.63
N LEU A 16 -2.43 3.61 -3.24
CA LEU A 16 -2.38 4.00 -1.84
C LEU A 16 -3.78 3.97 -1.19
N LEU A 17 -4.81 4.47 -1.89
CA LEU A 17 -6.19 4.42 -1.39
C LEU A 17 -6.69 2.98 -1.21
N LEU A 18 -6.34 2.08 -2.14
CA LEU A 18 -6.70 0.67 -2.05
C LEU A 18 -5.97 -0.01 -0.89
N GLU A 19 -4.67 0.24 -0.71
CA GLU A 19 -3.87 -0.26 0.42
C GLU A 19 -4.50 0.13 1.76
N CYS A 20 -4.87 1.40 1.93
CA CYS A 20 -5.57 1.89 3.12
C CYS A 20 -6.94 1.24 3.30
N SER A 21 -7.69 1.00 2.22
CA SER A 21 -9.01 0.35 2.29
C SER A 21 -8.91 -1.11 2.71
N PHE A 22 -7.90 -1.84 2.24
CA PHE A 22 -7.63 -3.21 2.68
C PHE A 22 -7.20 -3.26 4.14
N LEU A 23 -6.38 -2.31 4.60
CA LEU A 23 -6.03 -2.19 6.02
C LEU A 23 -7.25 -1.94 6.89
N TYR A 24 -8.11 -1.00 6.48
CA TYR A 24 -9.34 -0.72 7.19
C TYR A 24 -10.25 -1.96 7.25
N SER A 25 -10.39 -2.66 6.13
CA SER A 25 -11.17 -3.91 6.05
C SER A 25 -10.63 -4.99 7.00
N TYR A 26 -9.30 -5.11 7.13
CA TYR A 26 -8.67 -6.03 8.08
C TYR A 26 -9.08 -5.75 9.54
N PHE A 27 -9.14 -4.48 9.95
CA PHE A 27 -9.54 -4.13 11.32
C PHE A 27 -11.05 -4.23 11.56
N PHE A 28 -11.88 -4.04 10.53
CA PHE A 28 -13.34 -4.09 10.66
C PHE A 28 -13.88 -5.53 10.63
N ASN A 29 -13.33 -6.38 9.78
CA ASN A 29 -13.64 -7.81 9.71
C ASN A 29 -12.46 -8.60 10.30
N TYR A 30 -12.23 -8.44 11.60
CA TYR A 30 -11.15 -9.08 12.38
C TYR A 30 -11.39 -10.59 12.56
N ASP A 31 -11.67 -11.29 11.45
CA ASP A 31 -11.58 -12.73 11.35
C ASP A 31 -10.20 -13.03 10.73
N PRO A 32 -9.31 -13.71 11.44
CA PRO A 32 -7.91 -13.83 11.08
C PRO A 32 -7.65 -14.59 9.77
N PHE A 33 -8.47 -15.58 9.45
CA PHE A 33 -8.39 -16.32 8.18
C PHE A 33 -8.91 -15.49 6.99
N LEU A 34 -9.92 -14.64 7.23
CA LEU A 34 -10.44 -13.72 6.23
C LEU A 34 -9.60 -12.44 6.11
N GLY A 35 -8.95 -12.01 7.19
CA GLY A 35 -8.18 -10.78 7.35
C GLY A 35 -6.76 -10.88 6.78
N ALA A 36 -6.16 -12.07 6.78
CA ALA A 36 -4.87 -12.30 6.13
C ALA A 36 -4.90 -12.01 4.62
N LYS A 37 -6.04 -12.26 3.94
CA LYS A 37 -6.18 -12.04 2.48
C LYS A 37 -6.09 -10.54 2.10
N PRO A 38 -6.86 -9.61 2.72
CA PRO A 38 -6.67 -8.17 2.58
C PRO A 38 -5.22 -7.71 2.78
N LEU A 39 -4.53 -8.25 3.79
CA LEU A 39 -3.14 -7.87 4.07
C LEU A 39 -2.19 -8.29 2.94
N ILE A 40 -2.39 -9.48 2.36
CA ILE A 40 -1.63 -9.93 1.19
C ILE A 40 -1.91 -9.04 -0.04
N TYR A 41 -3.17 -8.65 -0.27
CA TYR A 41 -3.49 -7.75 -1.38
C TYR A 41 -2.87 -6.37 -1.20
N ALA A 42 -2.93 -5.80 0.00
CA ALA A 42 -2.28 -4.53 0.31
C ALA A 42 -0.76 -4.60 0.14
N PHE A 43 -0.14 -5.72 0.54
CA PHE A 43 1.29 -5.96 0.31
C PHE A 43 1.64 -5.96 -1.19
N LEU A 44 0.89 -6.69 -2.01
CA LEU A 44 1.11 -6.72 -3.46
C LEU A 44 0.87 -5.35 -4.11
N LEU A 45 -0.16 -4.64 -3.68
CA LEU A 45 -0.45 -3.29 -4.15
C LEU A 45 0.65 -2.31 -3.78
N SER A 46 1.25 -2.44 -2.60
CA SER A 46 2.39 -1.63 -2.16
C SER A 46 3.59 -1.77 -3.09
N ILE A 47 3.90 -2.99 -3.55
CA ILE A 47 4.97 -3.24 -4.52
C ILE A 47 4.66 -2.51 -5.84
N ILE A 48 3.43 -2.63 -6.33
CA ILE A 48 2.98 -1.95 -7.56
C ILE A 48 2.99 -0.42 -7.38
N GLY A 49 2.60 0.07 -6.20
CA GLY A 49 2.66 1.47 -5.80
C GLY A 49 4.07 2.04 -5.86
N VAL A 50 5.06 1.32 -5.30
CA VAL A 50 6.48 1.69 -5.43
C VAL A 50 6.92 1.75 -6.90
N LEU A 51 6.62 0.71 -7.68
CA LEU A 51 7.03 0.63 -9.09
C LEU A 51 6.42 1.77 -9.92
N THR A 52 5.15 2.10 -9.70
CA THR A 52 4.47 3.18 -10.43
C THR A 52 4.94 4.56 -9.97
N SER A 53 5.29 4.72 -8.70
CA SER A 53 5.87 5.94 -8.15
C SER A 53 7.23 6.29 -8.77
N THR A 54 8.00 5.31 -9.25
CA THR A 54 9.29 5.58 -9.93
C THR A 54 9.14 6.43 -11.19
N ARG A 55 7.95 6.42 -11.81
CA ARG A 55 7.61 7.14 -13.06
C ARG A 55 7.29 8.62 -12.82
N ILE A 56 7.11 9.05 -11.57
CA ILE A 56 6.84 10.44 -11.20
C ILE A 56 8.09 11.30 -11.49
N VAL A 57 7.89 12.39 -12.25
CA VAL A 57 8.99 13.29 -12.67
C VAL A 57 9.42 14.21 -11.52
N ASN A 58 8.47 14.67 -10.71
CA ASN A 58 8.77 15.53 -9.57
C ASN A 58 9.43 14.72 -8.44
N LYS A 59 10.71 15.00 -8.19
CA LYS A 59 11.54 14.28 -7.20
C LYS A 59 10.92 14.28 -5.80
N LYS A 60 10.35 15.41 -5.34
CA LYS A 60 9.75 15.51 -4.01
C LYS A 60 8.62 14.50 -3.84
N TYR A 61 7.63 14.53 -4.73
CA TYR A 61 6.49 13.62 -4.68
C TYR A 61 6.90 12.17 -4.96
N LYS A 62 7.84 11.93 -5.88
CA LYS A 62 8.38 10.60 -6.16
C LYS A 62 8.86 9.91 -4.88
N TYR A 63 9.73 10.58 -4.11
CA TYR A 63 10.28 9.99 -2.89
C TYR A 63 9.22 9.86 -1.79
N SER A 64 8.28 10.81 -1.67
CA SER A 64 7.18 10.70 -0.70
C SER A 64 6.28 9.49 -0.99
N PHE A 65 5.85 9.30 -2.24
CA PHE A 65 5.03 8.14 -2.59
C PHE A 65 5.78 6.82 -2.42
N ILE A 66 7.03 6.74 -2.88
CA ILE A 66 7.87 5.56 -2.68
C ILE A 66 8.00 5.24 -1.18
N PHE A 67 8.30 6.24 -0.35
CA PHE A 67 8.45 6.05 1.09
C PHE A 67 7.17 5.51 1.73
N ILE A 68 6.01 6.07 1.38
CA ILE A 68 4.73 5.63 1.95
C ILE A 68 4.41 4.19 1.54
N HIS A 69 4.55 3.84 0.25
CA HIS A 69 4.32 2.46 -0.19
C HIS A 69 5.33 1.47 0.42
N ILE A 70 6.59 1.87 0.61
CA ILE A 70 7.58 1.04 1.33
C ILE A 70 7.18 0.87 2.79
N LEU A 71 6.71 1.93 3.45
CA LEU A 71 6.28 1.87 4.84
C LEU A 71 5.13 0.86 5.00
N ILE A 72 4.12 0.95 4.13
CA ILE A 72 2.99 0.00 4.08
C ILE A 72 3.50 -1.41 3.76
N PHE A 73 4.38 -1.56 2.77
CA PHE A 73 5.01 -2.84 2.43
C PHE A 73 5.73 -3.51 3.61
N VAL A 74 6.39 -2.75 4.49
CA VAL A 74 7.09 -3.30 5.66
C VAL A 74 6.14 -3.56 6.82
N ILE A 75 5.19 -2.67 7.08
CA ILE A 75 4.28 -2.77 8.22
C ILE A 75 3.31 -3.95 8.07
N PHE A 76 2.80 -4.22 6.88
CA PHE A 76 1.74 -5.22 6.68
C PHE A 76 2.20 -6.67 6.95
N PRO A 77 3.40 -7.09 6.51
CA PRO A 77 3.97 -8.37 6.92
C PRO A 77 4.14 -8.48 8.44
N ILE A 78 4.55 -7.40 9.12
CA ILE A 78 4.70 -7.41 10.58
C ILE A 78 3.34 -7.65 11.26
N ILE A 79 2.28 -6.95 10.80
CA ILE A 79 0.92 -7.15 11.29
C ILE A 79 0.44 -8.58 10.99
N LEU A 80 0.71 -9.10 9.79
CA LEU A 80 0.33 -10.46 9.38
C LEU A 80 1.02 -11.53 10.26
N PHE A 81 2.33 -11.45 10.44
CA PHE A 81 3.07 -12.38 11.31
C PHE A 81 2.64 -12.25 12.77
N GLY A 82 2.34 -11.03 13.23
CA GLY A 82 1.77 -10.80 14.55
C GLY A 82 0.43 -11.54 14.72
N ALA A 83 -0.50 -11.38 13.78
CA ALA A 83 -1.79 -12.06 13.80
C ALA A 83 -1.63 -13.58 13.87
N ILE A 84 -0.83 -14.16 12.95
CA ILE A 84 -0.56 -15.60 12.90
C ILE A 84 0.07 -16.10 14.21
N TYR A 85 1.04 -15.37 14.77
CA TYR A 85 1.78 -15.79 15.97
C TYR A 85 0.90 -15.84 17.22
N TYR A 86 0.02 -14.86 17.40
CA TYR A 86 -0.86 -14.81 18.57
C TYR A 86 -2.09 -15.73 18.46
N GLY A 87 -2.21 -16.52 17.39
CA GLY A 87 -3.31 -17.47 17.21
C GLY A 87 -4.68 -16.80 17.13
N PHE A 88 -4.69 -15.50 16.77
CA PHE A 88 -5.84 -14.92 16.12
C PHE A 88 -5.82 -15.53 14.73
#